data_AF-A0A699YYA4-F1
#
_entry.id   AF-A0A699YYA4-F1
#
_cell.length_a   1.000
_cell.length_b   1.000
_cell.length_c   1.000
_cell.angle_alpha   90.00
_cell.angle_beta   90.00
_cell.angle_gamma   90.00
#
_symmetry.space_group_name_H-M   'P 1'
#
loop_
_entity.id
_entity.type
_entity.pdbx_description
1 polymer ?
#
loop_
_entity_poly.entity_id
_entity_poly.type
_entity_poly.pdbx_seq_one_letter_code
_entity_poly.pdbx_strand_id
1 'polypeptide(L)'
;MSYIAASYVKWVESAGARVVPILYDMSPAQVRARFAMINGLLLPGGGASLRPGHQFYDTAKLLVDLAVEANDKGDYFPIQGTCLGMETLSIIISRNYTILSNFDAEDARLAMSAVVENPRLLDFFDVISLSLDKSGNAYVSTLEAIRYPIVATQWHPEKNPFEWTPSLHIPHTDNALAAEQQVVVCGAVLQLQEDDVLIYNWPPSFTGRHEYEGEEKDFEHPLAAV
;
A
#
# COMPACT_ATOMS: atom_id res chain seq x y z
N MET A 1 -4.90 6.02 -17.40
CA MET A 1 -4.96 7.19 -16.50
C MET A 1 -4.62 6.68 -15.11
N SER A 2 -3.62 7.28 -14.46
CA SER A 2 -3.19 6.92 -13.10
C SER A 2 -3.66 7.96 -12.10
N TYR A 3 -3.92 7.53 -10.88
CA TYR A 3 -4.29 8.40 -9.77
C TYR A 3 -3.75 7.86 -8.45
N ILE A 4 -3.71 8.72 -7.43
CA ILE A 4 -3.56 8.33 -6.02
C ILE A 4 -4.82 8.80 -5.30
N ALA A 5 -5.50 7.92 -4.55
CA ALA A 5 -6.62 8.34 -3.72
C ALA A 5 -6.13 9.28 -2.62
N ALA A 6 -6.81 10.41 -2.43
CA ALA A 6 -6.38 11.45 -1.50
C ALA A 6 -6.40 10.98 -0.03
N SER A 7 -7.17 9.95 0.30
CA SER A 7 -7.18 9.32 1.63
C SER A 7 -5.80 8.81 2.05
N TYR A 8 -5.02 8.18 1.16
CA TYR A 8 -3.63 7.79 1.47
C TYR A 8 -2.73 8.99 1.73
N VAL A 9 -2.90 10.07 0.98
CA VAL A 9 -2.11 11.31 1.17
C VAL A 9 -2.43 11.92 2.53
N LYS A 10 -3.73 12.14 2.81
CA LYS A 10 -4.21 12.67 4.10
C LYS A 10 -3.76 11.79 5.27
N TRP A 11 -3.75 10.47 5.11
CA TRP A 11 -3.32 9.53 6.13
C TRP A 11 -1.84 9.70 6.48
N VAL A 12 -0.96 9.76 5.48
CA VAL A 12 0.47 10.00 5.70
C VAL A 12 0.72 11.39 6.30
N GLU A 13 0.02 12.42 5.82
CA GLU A 13 0.15 13.78 6.35
C GLU A 13 -0.36 13.92 7.79
N SER A 14 -1.41 13.17 8.16
CA SER A 14 -1.93 13.17 9.53
C SER A 14 -0.93 12.64 10.56
N ALA A 15 0.04 11.83 10.13
CA ALA A 15 1.15 11.36 10.96
C ALA A 15 2.37 12.30 10.93
N GLY A 16 2.26 13.47 10.30
CA GLY A 16 3.33 14.47 10.25
C GLY A 16 4.36 14.26 9.14
N ALA A 17 4.09 13.39 8.17
CA ALA A 17 4.94 13.20 6.99
C ALA A 17 4.51 14.08 5.80
N ARG A 18 5.42 14.25 4.84
CA ARG A 18 5.13 14.81 3.52
C ARG A 18 5.13 13.69 2.49
N VAL A 19 4.31 13.83 1.45
CA VAL A 19 4.13 12.78 0.44
C VAL A 19 4.86 13.13 -0.86
N VAL A 20 5.57 12.14 -1.40
CA VAL A 20 6.22 12.20 -2.71
C VAL A 20 5.58 11.11 -3.59
N PRO A 21 4.84 11.46 -4.65
CA PRO A 21 4.31 10.45 -5.56
C PRO A 21 5.44 9.78 -6.36
N ILE A 22 5.35 8.45 -6.48
CA ILE A 22 6.17 7.65 -7.40
C ILE A 22 5.26 7.15 -8.51
N LEU A 23 5.52 7.58 -9.74
CA LEU A 23 4.69 7.19 -10.87
C LEU A 23 5.06 5.79 -11.34
N TYR A 24 4.04 5.01 -11.68
CA TYR A 24 4.19 3.60 -12.06
C TYR A 24 4.99 3.40 -13.35
N ASP A 25 5.06 4.42 -14.22
CA ASP A 25 5.71 4.43 -15.53
C ASP A 25 7.11 5.07 -15.55
N MET A 26 7.63 5.45 -14.38
CA MET A 26 9.01 5.93 -14.24
C MET A 26 10.01 4.87 -14.72
N SER A 27 11.09 5.33 -15.38
CA SER A 27 12.22 4.45 -15.68
C SER A 27 12.89 3.96 -14.38
N PRO A 28 13.58 2.80 -14.39
CA PRO A 28 14.29 2.32 -13.21
C PRO A 28 15.29 3.33 -12.60
N ALA A 29 15.90 4.17 -13.43
CA ALA A 29 16.80 5.23 -12.96
C ALA A 29 16.05 6.33 -12.21
N GLN A 30 14.90 6.76 -12.72
CA GLN A 30 14.02 7.72 -12.05
C GLN A 30 13.47 7.15 -10.73
N VAL A 31 13.07 5.88 -10.70
CA VAL A 31 12.63 5.20 -9.47
C VAL A 31 13.75 5.20 -8.42
N ARG A 32 14.99 4.88 -8.79
CA ARG A 32 16.13 4.90 -7.86
C ARG A 32 16.44 6.31 -7.35
N ALA A 33 16.41 7.31 -8.23
CA ALA A 33 16.58 8.70 -7.83
C ALA A 33 15.47 9.15 -6.85
N ARG A 34 14.23 8.74 -7.11
CA ARG A 34 13.07 9.00 -6.25
C ARG A 34 13.19 8.30 -4.90
N PHE A 35 13.60 7.04 -4.89
CA PHE A 35 13.85 6.26 -3.67
C PHE A 35 14.90 6.91 -2.76
N ALA A 36 15.96 7.47 -3.33
CA ALA A 36 17.02 8.14 -2.57
C ALA A 36 16.57 9.43 -1.84
N MET A 37 15.40 9.98 -2.22
CA MET A 37 14.83 11.21 -1.63
C MET A 37 13.74 10.93 -0.59
N ILE A 38 13.31 9.68 -0.43
CA ILE A 38 12.23 9.31 0.50
C ILE A 38 12.78 8.48 1.65
N ASN A 39 12.01 8.39 2.72
CA ASN A 39 12.42 7.72 3.96
C ASN A 39 11.55 6.52 4.31
N GLY A 40 10.54 6.23 3.50
CA GLY A 40 9.61 5.13 3.69
C GLY A 40 8.75 4.97 2.44
N LEU A 41 8.07 3.84 2.33
CA LEU A 41 7.24 3.50 1.18
C LEU A 41 5.85 3.10 1.62
N LEU A 42 4.82 3.72 1.02
CA LEU A 42 3.45 3.25 1.11
C LEU A 42 3.04 2.65 -0.24
N LEU A 43 2.63 1.38 -0.23
CA LEU A 43 2.02 0.70 -1.37
C LEU A 43 0.50 0.70 -1.17
N PRO A 44 -0.25 1.51 -1.95
CA PRO A 44 -1.68 1.66 -1.74
C PRO A 44 -2.47 0.46 -2.26
N GLY A 45 -3.75 0.40 -1.89
CA GLY A 45 -4.74 -0.44 -2.53
C GLY A 45 -5.05 0.01 -3.97
N GLY A 46 -5.79 -0.82 -4.70
CA GLY A 46 -6.20 -0.52 -6.08
C GLY A 46 -6.49 -1.79 -6.88
N GLY A 47 -6.60 -1.65 -8.20
CA GLY A 47 -6.91 -2.75 -9.12
C GLY A 47 -5.85 -2.97 -10.21
N ALA A 48 -4.59 -2.59 -9.97
CA ALA A 48 -3.53 -2.77 -10.96
C ALA A 48 -3.13 -4.24 -11.11
N SER A 49 -2.64 -4.63 -12.29
CA SER A 49 -2.14 -5.98 -12.50
C SER A 49 -0.83 -6.23 -11.75
N LEU A 50 -0.76 -7.37 -11.05
CA LEU A 50 0.41 -7.83 -10.29
C LEU A 50 1.27 -8.84 -11.07
N ARG A 51 1.16 -8.86 -12.40
CA ARG A 51 1.96 -9.75 -13.25
C ARG A 51 3.31 -9.11 -13.61
N PRO A 52 4.39 -9.90 -13.72
CA PRO A 52 5.66 -9.41 -14.25
C PRO A 52 5.51 -8.74 -15.61
N GLY A 53 6.22 -7.63 -15.82
CA GLY A 53 6.13 -6.83 -17.05
C GLY A 53 5.02 -5.79 -17.02
N HIS A 54 4.14 -5.81 -16.01
CA HIS A 54 3.21 -4.71 -15.77
C HIS A 54 3.93 -3.61 -14.98
N GLN A 55 3.88 -2.38 -15.49
CA GLN A 55 4.65 -1.24 -14.99
C GLN A 55 4.49 -0.98 -13.48
N PHE A 56 3.27 -1.11 -12.94
CA PHE A 56 3.03 -1.01 -11.50
C PHE A 56 3.80 -2.07 -10.70
N TYR A 57 3.70 -3.33 -11.12
CA TYR A 57 4.35 -4.45 -10.43
C TYR A 57 5.87 -4.30 -10.49
N ASP A 58 6.43 -3.99 -11.66
CA ASP A 58 7.88 -3.87 -11.84
C ASP A 58 8.45 -2.71 -11.01
N THR A 59 7.75 -1.57 -10.95
CA THR A 59 8.13 -0.42 -10.12
C THR A 59 8.03 -0.75 -8.63
N ALA A 60 6.92 -1.35 -8.18
CA ALA A 60 6.75 -1.77 -6.79
C ALA A 60 7.82 -2.78 -6.37
N LYS A 61 8.12 -3.76 -7.24
CA LYS A 61 9.18 -4.74 -7.01
C LYS A 61 10.54 -4.07 -6.83
N LEU A 62 10.90 -3.13 -7.72
CA LEU A 62 12.17 -2.40 -7.60
C LEU A 62 12.27 -1.64 -6.28
N LEU A 63 11.19 -0.98 -5.84
CA LEU A 63 11.16 -0.24 -4.57
C LEU A 63 11.28 -1.16 -3.35
N VAL A 64 10.59 -2.31 -3.36
CA VAL A 64 10.69 -3.31 -2.29
C VAL A 64 12.10 -3.90 -2.21
N ASP A 65 12.70 -4.24 -3.36
CA ASP A 65 14.08 -4.73 -3.40
C ASP A 65 15.07 -3.69 -2.83
N LEU A 66 14.90 -2.41 -3.19
CA LEU A 66 15.71 -1.30 -2.68
C LEU A 66 15.56 -1.10 -1.17
N ALA A 67 14.33 -1.18 -0.66
CA ALA A 67 14.04 -1.05 0.77
C ALA A 67 14.65 -2.21 1.57
N VAL A 68 14.54 -3.45 1.08
CA VAL A 68 15.19 -4.61 1.73
C VAL A 68 16.71 -4.44 1.71
N GLU A 69 17.31 -4.03 0.58
CA GLU A 69 18.75 -3.79 0.48
C GLU A 69 19.23 -2.68 1.44
N ALA A 70 18.44 -1.62 1.61
CA ALA A 70 18.74 -0.55 2.57
C ALA A 70 18.74 -1.09 4.02
N ASN A 71 17.71 -1.87 4.38
CA ASN A 71 17.63 -2.50 5.70
C ASN A 71 18.76 -3.52 5.94
N ASP A 72 19.15 -4.30 4.93
CA ASP A 72 20.29 -5.22 5.02
C ASP A 72 21.62 -4.49 5.28
N LYS A 73 21.74 -3.23 4.84
CA LYS A 73 22.90 -2.35 5.11
C LYS A 73 22.84 -1.63 6.46
N GLY A 74 21.75 -1.79 7.21
CA GLY A 74 21.54 -1.18 8.51
C GLY A 74 20.77 0.15 8.49
N ASP A 75 20.26 0.59 7.34
CA ASP A 75 19.35 1.74 7.27
C ASP A 75 17.95 1.32 7.76
N TYR A 76 17.22 2.21 8.43
CA TYR A 76 15.82 1.95 8.77
C TYR A 76 14.92 2.49 7.65
N PHE A 77 14.36 1.60 6.82
CA PHE A 77 13.48 1.99 5.72
C PHE A 77 12.14 1.23 5.77
N PRO A 78 11.08 1.85 6.33
CA PRO A 78 9.80 1.19 6.49
C PRO A 78 8.99 1.05 5.19
N ILE A 79 8.19 -0.02 5.11
CA ILE A 79 7.18 -0.20 4.08
C ILE A 79 5.81 -0.47 4.74
N GLN A 80 4.79 0.26 4.32
CA GLN A 80 3.39 -0.03 4.61
C GLN A 80 2.69 -0.51 3.33
N GLY A 81 2.13 -1.71 3.32
CA GLY A 81 1.33 -2.23 2.21
C GLY A 81 -0.14 -2.36 2.56
N THR A 82 -1.04 -1.69 1.82
CA THR A 82 -2.49 -1.76 2.06
C THR A 82 -3.20 -2.46 0.89
N CYS A 83 -4.05 -3.45 1.17
CA CYS A 83 -4.84 -4.19 0.19
C CYS A 83 -3.96 -4.72 -0.97
N LEU A 84 -4.09 -4.16 -2.19
CA LEU A 84 -3.19 -4.44 -3.32
C LEU A 84 -1.70 -4.35 -2.96
N GLY A 85 -1.31 -3.45 -2.05
CA GLY A 85 0.06 -3.36 -1.53
C GLY A 85 0.49 -4.62 -0.77
N MET A 86 -0.38 -5.21 0.06
CA MET A 86 -0.12 -6.48 0.75
C MET A 86 -0.04 -7.64 -0.24
N GLU A 87 -0.92 -7.67 -1.24
CA GLU A 87 -0.93 -8.65 -2.32
C GLU A 87 0.39 -8.61 -3.11
N THR A 88 0.84 -7.39 -3.44
CA THR A 88 2.10 -7.14 -4.14
C THR A 88 3.30 -7.63 -3.33
N LEU A 89 3.38 -7.28 -2.05
CA LEU A 89 4.43 -7.76 -1.14
C LEU A 89 4.42 -9.29 -1.06
N SER A 90 3.25 -9.91 -0.92
CA SER A 90 3.10 -11.36 -0.83
C SER A 90 3.63 -12.05 -2.09
N ILE A 91 3.33 -11.53 -3.28
CA ILE A 91 3.85 -12.06 -4.54
C ILE A 91 5.37 -11.88 -4.65
N ILE A 92 5.90 -10.69 -4.31
CA ILE A 92 7.33 -10.39 -4.40
C ILE A 92 8.16 -11.30 -3.47
N ILE A 93 7.76 -11.42 -2.20
CA ILE A 93 8.48 -12.19 -1.19
C ILE A 93 8.35 -13.70 -1.44
N SER A 94 7.14 -14.17 -1.74
CA SER A 94 6.90 -15.60 -2.04
C SER A 94 7.57 -16.06 -3.32
N ARG A 95 7.85 -15.13 -4.26
CA ARG A 95 8.22 -15.41 -5.65
C ARG A 95 7.21 -16.32 -6.37
N ASN A 96 5.94 -16.23 -5.98
CA ASN A 96 4.85 -17.04 -6.50
C ASN A 96 3.67 -16.15 -6.94
N TYR A 97 3.47 -16.03 -8.25
CA TYR A 97 2.42 -15.19 -8.86
C TYR A 97 1.00 -15.75 -8.72
N THR A 98 0.86 -16.99 -8.26
CA THR A 98 -0.44 -17.62 -8.01
C THR A 98 -0.73 -17.75 -6.52
N ILE A 99 0.04 -17.09 -5.64
CA ILE A 99 -0.11 -17.22 -4.19
C ILE A 99 -1.48 -16.74 -3.69
N LEU A 100 -2.17 -15.89 -4.46
CA LEU A 100 -3.48 -15.32 -4.15
C LEU A 100 -4.66 -16.07 -4.82
N SER A 101 -4.41 -17.07 -5.67
CA SER A 101 -5.43 -17.65 -6.56
C SER A 101 -6.41 -18.63 -5.89
N ASN A 102 -6.36 -18.77 -4.56
CA ASN A 102 -7.22 -19.70 -3.82
C ASN A 102 -8.53 -19.07 -3.31
N PHE A 103 -8.79 -17.79 -3.60
CA PHE A 103 -10.05 -17.12 -3.30
C PHE A 103 -10.79 -16.76 -4.59
N ASP A 104 -12.13 -16.83 -4.54
CA ASP A 104 -12.98 -16.49 -5.68
C ASP A 104 -12.59 -15.12 -6.26
N ALA A 105 -12.52 -15.07 -7.60
CA ALA A 105 -11.78 -14.11 -8.43
C ALA A 105 -12.12 -12.62 -8.27
N GLU A 106 -13.00 -12.24 -7.34
CA GLU A 106 -13.30 -10.84 -7.00
C GLU A 106 -12.52 -10.35 -5.76
N ASP A 107 -11.91 -11.24 -4.98
CA ASP A 107 -11.18 -10.89 -3.76
C ASP A 107 -9.84 -11.66 -3.68
N ALA A 108 -8.76 -11.08 -4.21
CA ALA A 108 -7.41 -11.67 -4.25
C ALA A 108 -6.73 -11.71 -2.86
N ARG A 109 -7.34 -12.41 -1.90
CA ARG A 109 -6.88 -12.47 -0.51
C ARG A 109 -5.77 -13.51 -0.31
N LEU A 110 -4.91 -13.31 0.68
CA LEU A 110 -3.87 -14.27 1.05
C LEU A 110 -4.39 -15.31 2.05
N ALA A 111 -4.35 -16.60 1.68
CA ALA A 111 -4.80 -17.68 2.56
C ALA A 111 -3.76 -17.96 3.63
N MET A 112 -4.20 -18.33 4.83
CA MET A 112 -3.27 -18.79 5.87
C MET A 112 -2.47 -20.02 5.40
N SER A 113 -3.10 -20.95 4.67
CA SER A 113 -2.39 -22.10 4.07
C SER A 113 -1.31 -21.66 3.09
N ALA A 114 -1.56 -20.63 2.28
CA ALA A 114 -0.57 -20.12 1.33
C ALA A 114 0.68 -19.56 2.04
N VAL A 115 0.53 -18.94 3.22
CA VAL A 115 1.68 -18.49 4.04
C VAL A 115 2.45 -19.69 4.58
N VAL A 116 1.76 -20.66 5.18
CA VAL A 116 2.39 -21.84 5.81
C VAL A 116 3.07 -22.75 4.80
N GLU A 117 2.48 -22.93 3.62
CA GLU A 117 3.00 -23.78 2.55
C GLU A 117 4.16 -23.12 1.77
N ASN A 118 4.30 -21.79 1.86
CA ASN A 118 5.39 -21.07 1.22
C ASN A 118 6.50 -20.72 2.23
N PRO A 119 7.65 -21.42 2.22
CA PRO A 119 8.70 -21.18 3.21
C PRO A 119 9.27 -19.77 3.17
N ARG A 120 9.22 -19.08 2.02
CA ARG A 120 9.70 -17.69 1.93
C ARG A 120 8.77 -16.71 2.65
N LEU A 121 7.46 -16.95 2.61
CA LEU A 121 6.52 -16.13 3.39
C LEU A 121 6.64 -16.46 4.87
N LEU A 122 6.68 -17.75 5.21
CA LEU A 122 6.81 -18.21 6.59
C LEU A 122 8.08 -17.70 7.28
N ASP A 123 9.20 -17.64 6.57
CA ASP A 123 10.48 -17.14 7.11
C ASP A 123 10.56 -15.60 7.14
N PHE A 124 9.67 -14.90 6.43
CA PHE A 124 9.75 -13.45 6.26
C PHE A 124 8.71 -12.70 7.11
N PHE A 125 7.50 -13.24 7.25
CA PHE A 125 6.38 -12.58 7.92
C PHE A 125 5.83 -13.39 9.09
N ASP A 126 5.48 -12.67 10.15
CA ASP A 126 4.54 -13.11 11.16
C ASP A 126 3.11 -12.73 10.74
N VAL A 127 2.18 -13.66 10.96
CA VAL A 127 0.75 -13.44 10.77
C VAL A 127 0.17 -12.86 12.05
N ILE A 128 -0.20 -11.57 12.01
CA ILE A 128 -0.68 -10.84 13.19
C ILE A 128 -2.17 -11.02 13.39
N SER A 129 -2.95 -11.00 12.31
CA SER A 129 -4.40 -11.23 12.39
C SER A 129 -4.97 -11.91 11.15
N LEU A 130 -6.09 -12.58 11.37
CA LEU A 130 -6.92 -13.22 10.35
C LEU A 130 -8.29 -12.56 10.31
N SER A 131 -8.98 -12.68 9.19
CA SER A 131 -10.39 -12.29 9.03
C SER A 131 -11.12 -13.33 8.19
N LEU A 132 -12.45 -13.26 8.17
CA LEU A 132 -13.30 -14.19 7.42
C LEU A 132 -13.90 -13.51 6.20
N ASP A 133 -13.92 -14.20 5.07
CA ASP A 133 -14.68 -13.76 3.89
C ASP A 133 -16.20 -14.02 4.06
N LYS A 134 -16.99 -13.64 3.06
CA LYS A 134 -18.46 -13.84 3.05
C LYS A 134 -18.86 -15.33 3.11
N SER A 135 -17.97 -16.23 2.70
CA SER A 135 -18.16 -17.68 2.68
C SER A 135 -17.64 -18.34 3.97
N GLY A 136 -17.06 -17.58 4.90
CA GLY A 136 -16.51 -18.04 6.17
C GLY A 136 -15.09 -18.59 6.08
N ASN A 137 -14.39 -18.41 4.96
CA ASN A 137 -12.99 -18.83 4.84
C ASN A 137 -12.06 -17.80 5.50
N ALA A 138 -11.10 -18.30 6.27
CA ALA A 138 -10.10 -17.45 6.91
C ALA A 138 -9.02 -17.01 5.93
N TYR A 139 -8.75 -15.71 5.92
CA TYR A 139 -7.65 -15.09 5.19
C TYR A 139 -6.80 -14.22 6.12
N VAL A 140 -5.56 -13.97 5.71
CA VAL A 140 -4.64 -13.11 6.45
C VAL A 140 -5.03 -11.65 6.26
N SER A 141 -5.33 -10.97 7.36
CA SER A 141 -5.71 -9.56 7.33
C SER A 141 -4.58 -8.62 7.71
N THR A 142 -3.58 -9.08 8.46
CA THR A 142 -2.38 -8.29 8.80
C THR A 142 -1.12 -9.17 8.87
N LEU A 143 -0.05 -8.70 8.24
CA LEU A 143 1.31 -9.28 8.24
C LEU A 143 2.30 -8.25 8.78
N GLU A 144 3.30 -8.73 9.52
CA GLU A 144 4.46 -7.94 9.94
C GLU A 144 5.74 -8.71 9.62
N ALA A 145 6.75 -8.07 9.04
CA ALA A 145 7.99 -8.74 8.70
C ALA A 145 8.86 -8.96 9.94
N ILE A 146 9.45 -10.15 10.05
CA ILE A 146 10.19 -10.58 11.24
C ILE A 146 11.48 -9.77 11.46
N ARG A 147 12.13 -9.32 10.38
CA ARG A 147 13.45 -8.66 10.41
C ARG A 147 13.47 -7.26 9.80
N TYR A 148 12.40 -6.86 9.14
CA TYR A 148 12.33 -5.60 8.39
C TYR A 148 11.17 -4.77 8.92
N PRO A 149 11.24 -3.43 8.89
CA PRO A 149 10.14 -2.55 9.27
C PRO A 149 9.03 -2.53 8.20
N ILE A 150 8.48 -3.70 7.87
CA ILE A 150 7.47 -3.89 6.83
C ILE A 150 6.19 -4.39 7.49
N VAL A 151 5.12 -3.62 7.35
CA VAL A 151 3.77 -3.98 7.80
C VAL A 151 2.85 -4.00 6.60
N ALA A 152 1.93 -4.96 6.55
CA ALA A 152 0.96 -5.04 5.48
C ALA A 152 -0.43 -5.42 5.99
N THR A 153 -1.46 -4.70 5.54
CA THR A 153 -2.85 -4.89 5.94
C THR A 153 -3.72 -5.16 4.71
N GLN A 154 -4.60 -6.15 4.79
CA GLN A 154 -5.62 -6.37 3.74
C GLN A 154 -6.71 -5.28 3.79
N TRP A 155 -7.01 -4.80 5.00
CA TRP A 155 -8.00 -3.77 5.27
C TRP A 155 -7.39 -2.38 5.09
N HIS A 156 -8.27 -1.37 5.01
CA HIS A 156 -7.97 -0.01 4.58
C HIS A 156 -8.00 1.00 5.76
N PRO A 157 -6.88 1.19 6.48
CA PRO A 157 -6.78 2.15 7.59
C PRO A 157 -6.84 3.62 7.16
N GLU A 158 -6.77 3.93 5.87
CA GLU A 158 -6.90 5.29 5.38
C GLU A 158 -8.36 5.72 5.24
N LYS A 159 -9.31 4.78 5.26
CA LYS A 159 -10.71 5.09 4.93
C LYS A 159 -11.49 5.66 6.10
N ASN A 160 -11.25 5.21 7.33
CA ASN A 160 -12.10 5.63 8.45
C ASN A 160 -12.00 7.13 8.79
N PRO A 161 -10.89 7.87 8.58
CA PRO A 161 -10.90 9.31 8.81
C PRO A 161 -11.28 10.11 7.57
N PHE A 162 -11.11 9.54 6.38
CA PHE A 162 -10.97 10.33 5.16
C PHE A 162 -11.96 9.99 4.04
N GLU A 163 -12.70 8.89 4.11
CA GLU A 163 -13.64 8.47 3.07
C GLU A 163 -15.07 8.39 3.61
N TRP A 164 -16.00 9.14 3.02
CA TRP A 164 -17.38 9.29 3.52
C TRP A 164 -18.45 8.79 2.54
N THR A 165 -18.09 7.81 1.71
CA THR A 165 -18.99 7.26 0.67
C THR A 165 -20.17 6.53 1.34
N PRO A 166 -21.42 7.03 1.25
CA PRO A 166 -22.53 6.51 2.06
C PRO A 166 -22.94 5.07 1.76
N SER A 167 -22.64 4.57 0.56
CA SER A 167 -22.94 3.21 0.13
C SER A 167 -21.96 2.17 0.67
N LEU A 168 -20.83 2.60 1.25
CA LEU A 168 -19.82 1.73 1.84
C LEU A 168 -19.95 1.74 3.37
N HIS A 169 -19.89 0.57 3.98
CA HIS A 169 -19.93 0.43 5.44
C HIS A 169 -18.54 0.71 6.04
N ILE A 170 -18.07 1.95 5.94
CA ILE A 170 -16.78 2.39 6.49
C ILE A 170 -16.99 2.77 7.97
N PRO A 171 -16.27 2.15 8.92
CA PRO A 171 -16.45 2.45 10.33
C PRO A 171 -15.82 3.80 10.70
N HIS A 172 -16.57 4.72 11.30
CA HIS A 172 -16.07 6.06 11.73
C HIS A 172 -16.06 6.23 13.26
N THR A 173 -15.89 5.14 14.01
CA THR A 173 -15.90 5.16 15.49
C THR A 173 -14.53 5.55 16.06
N ASP A 174 -14.49 6.10 17.29
CA ASP A 174 -13.23 6.49 17.95
C ASP A 174 -12.19 5.35 18.00
N ASN A 175 -12.65 4.11 18.22
CA ASN A 175 -11.76 2.94 18.21
C ASN A 175 -11.17 2.65 16.83
N ALA A 176 -11.96 2.86 15.77
CA ALA A 176 -11.50 2.69 14.40
C ALA A 176 -10.43 3.73 14.07
N LEU A 177 -10.65 5.00 14.46
CA LEU A 177 -9.69 6.08 14.28
C LEU A 177 -8.39 5.86 15.07
N ALA A 178 -8.48 5.33 16.29
CA ALA A 178 -7.31 5.04 17.12
C ALA A 178 -6.45 3.90 16.56
N ALA A 179 -7.06 2.87 15.98
CA ALA A 179 -6.34 1.77 15.35
C ALA A 179 -5.48 2.23 14.17
N GLU A 180 -5.92 3.25 13.44
CA GLU A 180 -5.25 3.76 12.24
C GLU A 180 -3.99 4.58 12.55
N GLN A 181 -4.05 5.37 13.61
CA GLN A 181 -2.90 6.18 14.05
C GLN A 181 -1.72 5.30 14.49
N GLN A 182 -1.98 4.05 14.87
CA GLN A 182 -0.92 3.10 15.25
C GLN A 182 -0.26 2.41 14.06
N VAL A 183 -0.91 2.40 12.88
CA VAL A 183 -0.40 1.70 11.69
C VAL A 183 0.51 2.60 10.83
N VAL A 184 0.48 3.93 11.01
CA VAL A 184 1.34 4.82 10.21
C VAL A 184 2.80 4.70 10.65
N VAL A 185 3.59 3.96 9.87
CA VAL A 185 5.04 3.87 10.07
C VAL A 185 5.72 5.06 9.40
N CYS A 186 6.08 6.08 10.19
CA CYS A 186 6.83 7.24 9.72
C CYS A 186 8.14 7.38 10.52
N GLY A 187 9.28 7.22 9.84
CA GLY A 187 10.60 7.56 10.35
C GLY A 187 11.37 8.33 9.30
N ALA A 188 11.54 9.64 9.46
CA ALA A 188 12.13 10.49 8.42
C ALA A 188 12.61 11.86 8.94
N VAL A 189 13.78 12.30 8.48
CA VAL A 189 14.38 13.63 8.74
C VAL A 189 14.31 14.45 7.43
N LEU A 190 13.95 15.74 7.52
CA LEU A 190 13.81 16.65 6.35
C LEU A 190 15.10 16.75 5.50
N GLN A 191 14.99 16.64 4.17
CA GLN A 191 16.00 17.18 3.23
C GLN A 191 15.53 18.51 2.60
N LEU A 192 16.50 19.38 2.29
CA LEU A 192 16.32 20.80 1.94
C LEU A 192 15.99 21.08 0.46
N GLN A 193 15.88 20.07 -0.40
CA GLN A 193 15.64 20.24 -1.86
C GLN A 193 14.60 19.23 -2.36
N GLU A 194 13.32 19.43 -2.01
CA GLU A 194 12.24 18.48 -2.34
C GLU A 194 11.01 19.13 -3.00
N ASP A 195 10.92 20.45 -3.07
CA ASP A 195 9.66 21.16 -3.37
C ASP A 195 9.01 20.74 -4.71
N ASP A 196 9.80 20.46 -5.75
CA ASP A 196 9.31 20.06 -7.07
C ASP A 196 8.74 18.62 -7.11
N VAL A 197 9.05 17.79 -6.12
CA VAL A 197 8.65 16.38 -6.08
C VAL A 197 7.54 16.07 -5.08
N LEU A 198 7.12 17.05 -4.28
CA LEU A 198 6.06 16.90 -3.28
C LEU A 198 4.67 16.84 -3.93
N ILE A 199 3.76 16.08 -3.30
CA ILE A 199 2.35 15.93 -3.74
C ILE A 199 1.62 17.26 -3.94
N TYR A 200 2.11 18.35 -3.32
CA TYR A 200 1.58 19.70 -3.42
C TYR A 200 1.55 20.26 -4.85
N ASN A 201 2.34 19.69 -5.77
CA ASN A 201 2.32 20.06 -7.19
C ASN A 201 1.18 19.38 -7.99
N TRP A 202 0.39 18.49 -7.37
CA TRP A 202 -0.72 17.77 -8.00
C TRP A 202 -2.05 18.08 -7.29
N PRO A 203 -2.87 19.02 -7.80
CA PRO A 203 -4.14 19.36 -7.17
C PRO A 203 -5.13 18.19 -7.26
N PRO A 204 -5.81 17.83 -6.15
CA PRO A 204 -6.82 16.79 -6.17
C PRO A 204 -8.05 17.24 -6.96
N SER A 205 -8.71 16.29 -7.61
CA SER A 205 -10.01 16.47 -8.27
C SER A 205 -11.09 15.76 -7.46
N PHE A 206 -12.24 16.42 -7.30
CA PHE A 206 -13.40 15.81 -6.64
C PHE A 206 -14.03 14.75 -7.54
N THR A 207 -14.06 13.50 -7.06
CA THR A 207 -14.63 12.36 -7.79
C THR A 207 -15.93 11.85 -7.17
N GLY A 208 -16.31 12.31 -5.98
CA GLY A 208 -17.53 11.90 -5.25
C GLY A 208 -18.89 12.31 -5.86
N ARG A 209 -18.96 12.78 -7.11
CA ARG A 209 -20.18 13.34 -7.74
C ARG A 209 -20.98 12.37 -8.62
N HIS A 210 -20.56 11.10 -8.76
CA HIS A 210 -21.19 10.15 -9.70
C HIS A 210 -21.89 8.98 -9.00
N GLU A 211 -23.22 8.93 -9.14
CA GLU A 211 -24.13 7.87 -8.73
C GLU A 211 -23.87 6.56 -9.51
N TYR A 212 -22.91 5.74 -9.06
CA TYR A 212 -22.82 4.33 -9.45
C TYR A 212 -22.52 3.50 -8.20
N GLU A 213 -23.36 2.51 -7.90
CA GLU A 213 -23.17 1.60 -6.76
C GLU A 213 -21.83 0.86 -6.87
N GLY A 214 -21.05 0.85 -5.79
CA GLY A 214 -19.89 -0.04 -5.62
C GLY A 214 -18.51 0.54 -5.93
N GLU A 215 -18.39 1.80 -6.39
CA GLU A 215 -17.07 2.44 -6.58
C GLU A 215 -16.76 3.43 -5.44
N GLU A 216 -15.54 3.34 -4.89
CA GLU A 216 -15.04 4.22 -3.82
C GLU A 216 -14.67 5.60 -4.39
N LYS A 217 -15.30 6.70 -3.92
CA LYS A 217 -15.10 8.03 -4.54
C LYS A 217 -15.21 9.17 -3.53
N ASP A 218 -14.10 9.88 -3.30
CA ASP A 218 -14.06 11.19 -2.63
C ASP A 218 -13.17 12.17 -3.43
N PHE A 219 -11.85 12.10 -3.23
CA PHE A 219 -10.88 12.89 -3.98
C PHE A 219 -9.75 12.02 -4.52
N GLU A 220 -9.29 12.34 -5.73
CA GLU A 220 -8.15 11.68 -6.36
C GLU A 220 -7.13 12.72 -6.82
N HIS A 221 -5.85 12.40 -6.70
CA HIS A 221 -4.76 13.15 -7.33
C HIS A 221 -4.48 12.55 -8.70
N PRO A 222 -4.97 13.15 -9.82
CA PRO A 222 -4.64 12.68 -11.15
C PRO A 222 -3.15 12.88 -11.40
N LEU A 223 -2.48 11.80 -11.77
CA LEU A 223 -1.07 11.81 -12.11
C LEU A 223 -0.97 11.77 -13.64
N ALA A 224 -0.92 12.94 -14.27
CA ALA A 224 -0.59 13.06 -15.68
C ALA A 224 0.90 13.38 -15.83
N ALA A 225 1.58 12.70 -16.75
CA ALA A 225 2.86 13.17 -17.26
C ALA A 225 2.59 14.50 -18.01
N VAL A 226 3.17 15.60 -17.52
CA VAL A 226 3.22 16.87 -18.25
C VAL A 226 4.33 16.81 -19.28
#